data_AF-A0A935TAW5-F1
#
_entry.id   AF-A0A935TAW5-F1
#
_cell.length_a   1.000
_cell.length_b   1.000
_cell.length_c   1.000
_cell.angle_alpha   90.00
_cell.angle_beta   90.00
_cell.angle_gamma   90.00
#
_symmetry.space_group_name_H-M   'P 1'
#
loop_
_entity.id
_entity.type
_entity.pdbx_description
1 polymer ?
#
loop_
_entity_poly.entity_id
_entity_poly.type
_entity_poly.pdbx_seq_one_letter_code
_entity_poly.pdbx_strand_id
1 'polypeptide(L)'
;METCKILRPTLRQLACGVTVAAAFGAASPAHALTFNLTSTGNATADMGFQAAASFWQGVFIDPVIVNITAGFALLDPNVLGQAGSAYLNTSFAAMKTALGVDASSVDDATMVVGLPGGSNYSKLINGTADSGGATHVHSAITDLQVTRANAKAIGLVAANDAAEDAQITFSSAFNFDFDPSDGIGAGLFDFVGIAIHELGHAMGFTSGVDFLDTNSNGPGVSGSFRDAYFDPYATLLDFTRCSGASQQAGADIDWTIGGSAKDFAIDGACSALVSNAWSTGKAFGDGWQASHWKDSFNIGIMDPTAVPPGQLNVVTARDIQAFDVIGWTQSVPEPASFLLFGTALLGMGVARKLKRPGAN
;
A
#
# COMPACT_ATOMS: atom_id res chain seq x y z
N MET A 1 37.55 -83.17 20.06
CA MET A 1 36.53 -83.53 21.06
C MET A 1 36.35 -82.32 21.96
N GLU A 2 35.13 -81.78 21.95
CA GLU A 2 34.54 -80.74 22.80
C GLU A 2 35.42 -79.62 23.40
N THR A 3 35.07 -78.41 22.95
CA THR A 3 35.45 -77.09 23.44
C THR A 3 34.85 -76.77 24.82
N CYS A 4 35.68 -76.25 25.74
CA CYS A 4 35.23 -75.56 26.95
C CYS A 4 36.13 -74.34 27.29
N LYS A 5 35.55 -73.15 27.07
CA LYS A 5 35.57 -71.91 27.88
C LYS A 5 36.87 -71.22 28.37
N ILE A 6 36.83 -69.89 28.09
CA ILE A 6 37.33 -68.69 28.82
C ILE A 6 38.73 -68.16 28.42
N LEU A 7 38.76 -66.93 27.87
CA LEU A 7 39.34 -65.71 28.48
C LEU A 7 39.14 -64.48 27.55
N ARG A 8 38.88 -63.29 28.14
CA ARG A 8 38.67 -61.98 27.46
C ARG A 8 39.96 -61.46 26.79
N PRO A 9 39.92 -60.54 25.78
CA PRO A 9 40.01 -59.10 26.09
C PRO A 9 39.37 -58.08 25.10
N THR A 10 39.01 -56.92 25.67
CA THR A 10 39.01 -55.50 25.22
C THR A 10 38.90 -55.02 23.75
N LEU A 11 37.89 -54.14 23.56
CA LEU A 11 37.81 -52.85 22.83
C LEU A 11 38.60 -52.58 21.54
N ARG A 12 37.87 -52.17 20.49
CA ARG A 12 38.14 -50.89 19.78
C ARG A 12 36.89 -50.34 19.08
N GLN A 13 36.61 -49.07 19.34
CA GLN A 13 35.53 -48.26 18.77
C GLN A 13 35.77 -48.00 17.27
N LEU A 14 34.70 -48.02 16.47
CA LEU A 14 34.61 -47.27 15.22
C LEU A 14 33.43 -46.29 15.34
N ALA A 15 33.75 -45.00 15.36
CA ALA A 15 32.77 -43.92 15.28
C ALA A 15 32.35 -43.73 13.81
N CYS A 16 31.08 -43.93 13.51
CA CYS A 16 30.47 -43.55 12.24
C CYS A 16 29.83 -42.17 12.42
N GLY A 17 30.42 -41.13 11.85
CA GLY A 17 29.86 -39.79 11.84
C GLY A 17 28.99 -39.60 10.61
N VAL A 18 27.68 -39.44 10.81
CA VAL A 18 26.76 -38.96 9.78
C VAL A 18 26.71 -37.44 9.89
N THR A 19 27.24 -36.74 8.88
CA THR A 19 26.99 -35.31 8.68
C THR A 19 25.70 -35.16 7.88
N VAL A 20 24.63 -34.69 8.53
CA VAL A 20 23.43 -34.19 7.85
C VAL A 20 23.72 -32.74 7.47
N ALA A 21 23.87 -32.47 6.18
CA ALA A 21 23.87 -31.13 5.66
C ALA A 21 22.41 -30.67 5.53
N ALA A 22 21.95 -29.81 6.44
CA ALA A 22 20.68 -29.12 6.29
C ALA A 22 20.87 -28.00 5.26
N ALA A 23 20.33 -28.18 4.05
CA ALA A 23 20.22 -27.11 3.08
C ALA A 23 19.11 -26.16 3.53
N PHE A 24 19.49 -25.02 4.11
CA PHE A 24 18.57 -23.90 4.30
C PHE A 24 18.42 -23.19 2.95
N GLY A 25 17.46 -23.63 2.15
CA GLY A 25 16.96 -22.83 1.04
C GLY A 25 16.10 -21.72 1.63
N ALA A 26 16.49 -20.46 1.43
CA ALA A 26 15.59 -19.33 1.65
C ALA A 26 14.43 -19.50 0.67
N ALA A 27 13.23 -19.77 1.19
CA ALA A 27 12.03 -19.71 0.36
C ALA A 27 11.85 -18.24 -0.03
N SER A 28 11.84 -17.94 -1.33
CA SER A 28 11.36 -16.64 -1.79
C SER A 28 9.93 -16.44 -1.27
N PRO A 29 9.54 -15.23 -0.85
CA PRO A 29 8.15 -14.97 -0.48
C PRO A 29 7.26 -15.40 -1.64
N ALA A 30 6.22 -16.18 -1.34
CA ALA A 30 5.29 -16.61 -2.37
C ALA A 30 4.55 -15.37 -2.91
N HIS A 31 4.59 -15.13 -4.22
CA HIS A 31 3.70 -14.16 -4.86
C HIS A 31 2.26 -14.58 -4.58
N ALA A 32 1.57 -13.85 -3.71
CA ALA A 32 0.23 -14.19 -3.26
C ALA A 32 -0.82 -13.19 -3.77
N LEU A 33 -0.46 -11.93 -3.96
CA LEU A 33 -1.31 -10.96 -4.63
C LEU A 33 -1.44 -11.35 -6.10
N THR A 34 -2.68 -11.39 -6.59
CA THR A 34 -2.99 -11.65 -8.00
C THR A 34 -3.97 -10.60 -8.52
N PHE A 35 -3.67 -10.01 -9.67
CA PHE A 35 -4.64 -9.24 -10.43
C PHE A 35 -5.26 -10.12 -11.51
N ASN A 36 -6.59 -10.20 -11.48
CA ASN A 36 -7.38 -10.80 -12.55
C ASN A 36 -7.88 -9.68 -13.47
N LEU A 37 -7.17 -9.49 -14.59
CA LEU A 37 -7.38 -8.40 -15.53
C LEU A 37 -8.22 -8.87 -16.73
N THR A 38 -9.23 -8.09 -17.13
CA THR A 38 -9.84 -8.27 -18.46
C THR A 38 -8.91 -7.70 -19.54
N SER A 39 -9.09 -8.15 -20.78
CA SER A 39 -8.42 -7.52 -21.94
C SER A 39 -8.94 -6.09 -22.12
N THR A 40 -8.02 -5.19 -22.46
CA THR A 40 -8.27 -3.82 -22.90
C THR A 40 -8.81 -3.74 -24.33
N GLY A 41 -8.79 -4.85 -25.07
CA GLY A 41 -9.05 -4.91 -26.50
C GLY A 41 -7.82 -4.59 -27.37
N ASN A 42 -6.66 -4.34 -26.77
CA ASN A 42 -5.38 -4.13 -27.44
C ASN A 42 -4.31 -5.04 -26.82
N ALA A 43 -3.82 -6.02 -27.60
CA ALA A 43 -2.89 -7.03 -27.09
C ALA A 43 -1.57 -6.46 -26.55
N THR A 44 -1.06 -5.36 -27.10
CA THR A 44 0.17 -4.73 -26.59
C THR A 44 -0.10 -4.00 -25.28
N ALA A 45 -1.24 -3.33 -25.17
CA ALA A 45 -1.67 -2.70 -23.92
C ALA A 45 -1.96 -3.75 -22.83
N ASP A 46 -2.50 -4.92 -23.19
CA ASP A 46 -2.73 -6.03 -22.26
C ASP A 46 -1.41 -6.52 -21.65
N MET A 47 -0.33 -6.60 -22.46
CA MET A 47 1.01 -6.94 -21.95
C MET A 47 1.55 -5.86 -21.02
N GLY A 48 1.44 -4.58 -21.39
CA GLY A 48 1.86 -3.47 -20.53
C GLY A 48 1.06 -3.42 -19.22
N PHE A 49 -0.24 -3.71 -19.28
CA PHE A 49 -1.10 -3.70 -18.10
C PHE A 49 -0.79 -4.89 -17.17
N GLN A 50 -0.50 -6.06 -17.75
CA GLN A 50 0.01 -7.20 -17.00
C GLN A 50 1.38 -6.91 -16.38
N ALA A 51 2.25 -6.12 -17.04
CA ALA A 51 3.52 -5.70 -16.45
C ALA A 51 3.31 -4.78 -15.24
N ALA A 52 2.37 -3.83 -15.32
CA ALA A 52 1.96 -2.99 -14.20
C ALA A 52 1.39 -3.79 -13.01
N ALA A 53 0.52 -4.76 -13.28
CA ALA A 53 0.05 -5.67 -12.25
C ALA A 53 1.20 -6.49 -11.64
N SER A 54 2.10 -7.02 -12.47
CA SER A 54 3.24 -7.82 -12.01
C SER A 54 4.18 -7.01 -11.13
N PHE A 55 4.30 -5.69 -11.34
CA PHE A 55 5.01 -4.80 -10.43
C PHE A 55 4.42 -4.87 -9.02
N TRP A 56 3.12 -4.58 -8.86
CA TRP A 56 2.47 -4.62 -7.54
C TRP A 56 2.48 -6.01 -6.89
N GLN A 57 2.28 -7.08 -7.68
CA GLN A 57 2.42 -8.47 -7.21
C GLN A 57 3.85 -8.85 -6.77
N GLY A 58 4.85 -8.09 -7.22
CA GLY A 58 6.24 -8.23 -6.79
C GLY A 58 6.56 -7.43 -5.53
N VAL A 59 5.76 -6.41 -5.22
CA VAL A 59 5.92 -5.57 -4.02
C VAL A 59 5.18 -6.16 -2.83
N PHE A 60 3.92 -6.56 -3.03
CA PHE A 60 3.00 -6.98 -1.98
C PHE A 60 2.69 -8.48 -2.01
N ILE A 61 2.47 -9.06 -0.82
CA ILE A 61 2.34 -10.51 -0.60
C ILE A 61 0.98 -10.92 -0.01
N ASP A 62 -0.01 -10.03 -0.06
CA ASP A 62 -1.37 -10.30 0.39
C ASP A 62 -2.01 -11.40 -0.46
N PRO A 63 -2.51 -12.52 0.12
CA PRO A 63 -3.02 -13.66 -0.65
C PRO A 63 -4.43 -13.43 -1.20
N VAL A 64 -4.61 -12.37 -1.99
CA VAL A 64 -5.91 -11.90 -2.50
C VAL A 64 -5.93 -11.81 -4.02
N ILE A 65 -7.14 -11.90 -4.58
CA ILE A 65 -7.40 -11.69 -6.01
C ILE A 65 -8.14 -10.36 -6.18
N VAL A 66 -7.51 -9.44 -6.91
CA VAL A 66 -8.08 -8.15 -7.30
C VAL A 66 -8.62 -8.25 -8.73
N ASN A 67 -9.93 -8.10 -8.90
CA ASN A 67 -10.61 -8.22 -10.19
C ASN A 67 -10.77 -6.84 -10.83
N ILE A 68 -10.15 -6.64 -11.99
CA ILE A 68 -10.14 -5.36 -12.71
C ILE A 68 -10.69 -5.54 -14.12
N THR A 69 -11.70 -4.76 -14.46
CA THR A 69 -12.08 -4.56 -15.86
C THR A 69 -11.29 -3.41 -16.44
N ALA A 70 -10.67 -3.61 -17.60
CA ALA A 70 -9.91 -2.57 -18.29
C ALA A 70 -10.33 -2.37 -19.74
N GLY A 71 -10.12 -1.15 -20.24
CA GLY A 71 -10.47 -0.79 -21.61
C GLY A 71 -9.87 0.54 -22.06
N PHE A 72 -10.12 0.88 -23.32
CA PHE A 72 -9.81 2.19 -23.89
C PHE A 72 -11.09 2.95 -24.25
N ALA A 73 -11.12 4.26 -23.99
CA ALA A 73 -12.16 5.15 -24.46
C ALA A 73 -11.63 6.58 -24.64
N LEU A 74 -12.39 7.45 -25.32
CA LEU A 74 -12.10 8.87 -25.28
C LEU A 74 -12.42 9.41 -23.87
N LEU A 75 -11.40 9.91 -23.18
CA LEU A 75 -11.54 10.56 -21.87
C LEU A 75 -11.55 12.08 -22.01
N ASP A 76 -11.80 12.77 -20.88
CA ASP A 76 -11.71 14.21 -20.81
C ASP A 76 -10.33 14.74 -21.23
N PRO A 77 -10.24 16.00 -21.71
CA PRO A 77 -8.96 16.59 -22.09
C PRO A 77 -7.90 16.48 -21.00
N ASN A 78 -6.69 16.07 -21.39
CA ASN A 78 -5.53 15.88 -20.51
C ASN A 78 -5.63 14.72 -19.51
N VAL A 79 -6.62 13.83 -19.64
CA VAL A 79 -6.73 12.60 -18.82
C VAL A 79 -6.14 11.42 -19.58
N LEU A 80 -5.04 10.86 -19.06
CA LEU A 80 -4.31 9.73 -19.65
C LEU A 80 -4.96 8.37 -19.30
N GLY A 81 -5.41 8.25 -18.07
CA GLY A 81 -6.12 7.11 -17.50
C GLY A 81 -7.11 7.58 -16.44
N GLN A 82 -8.05 6.71 -16.09
CA GLN A 82 -8.93 6.89 -14.95
C GLN A 82 -9.27 5.54 -14.32
N ALA A 83 -9.32 5.51 -13.00
CA ALA A 83 -9.79 4.38 -12.22
C ALA A 83 -11.12 4.69 -11.54
N GLY A 84 -12.07 3.77 -11.62
CA GLY A 84 -13.31 3.73 -10.85
C GLY A 84 -13.27 2.55 -9.89
N SER A 85 -12.94 2.80 -8.62
CA SER A 85 -12.92 1.78 -7.58
C SER A 85 -14.33 1.47 -7.08
N ALA A 86 -14.60 0.19 -6.82
CA ALA A 86 -15.78 -0.21 -6.08
C ALA A 86 -15.47 -0.18 -4.57
N TYR A 87 -16.42 0.26 -3.76
CA TYR A 87 -16.22 0.50 -2.33
C TYR A 87 -17.06 -0.42 -1.44
N LEU A 88 -16.54 -0.71 -0.26
CA LEU A 88 -17.26 -1.30 0.86
C LEU A 88 -17.48 -0.22 1.93
N ASN A 89 -18.74 0.09 2.24
CA ASN A 89 -19.07 0.85 3.43
C ASN A 89 -18.90 -0.05 4.66
N THR A 90 -18.12 0.43 5.63
CA THR A 90 -17.83 -0.30 6.86
C THR A 90 -17.79 0.69 8.04
N SER A 91 -17.60 0.15 9.25
CA SER A 91 -17.36 0.99 10.41
C SER A 91 -15.88 1.20 10.67
N PHE A 92 -15.53 2.34 11.26
CA PHE A 92 -14.19 2.63 11.75
C PHE A 92 -13.66 1.53 12.68
N ALA A 93 -14.51 1.01 13.57
CA ALA A 93 -14.13 -0.08 14.48
C ALA A 93 -13.77 -1.38 13.74
N ALA A 94 -14.55 -1.74 12.71
CA ALA A 94 -14.28 -2.92 11.90
C ALA A 94 -13.00 -2.76 11.08
N MET A 95 -12.84 -1.60 10.41
CA MET A 95 -11.62 -1.27 9.68
C MET A 95 -10.39 -1.30 10.59
N LYS A 96 -10.45 -0.64 11.76
CA LYS A 96 -9.33 -0.59 12.71
C LYS A 96 -8.93 -1.98 13.20
N THR A 97 -9.92 -2.82 13.49
CA THR A 97 -9.67 -4.20 13.93
C THR A 97 -9.02 -5.02 12.81
N ALA A 98 -9.54 -4.90 11.59
CA ALA A 98 -9.02 -5.59 10.41
C ALA A 98 -7.57 -5.17 10.10
N LEU A 99 -7.31 -3.86 10.02
CA LEU A 99 -5.96 -3.31 9.80
C LEU A 99 -4.98 -3.72 10.92
N GLY A 100 -5.44 -3.77 12.17
CA GLY A 100 -4.62 -4.22 13.29
C GLY A 100 -4.28 -5.72 13.28
N VAL A 101 -5.11 -6.55 12.65
CA VAL A 101 -4.83 -7.98 12.43
C VAL A 101 -3.89 -8.18 11.26
N ASP A 102 -4.03 -7.35 10.23
CA ASP A 102 -3.21 -7.37 9.01
C ASP A 102 -1.78 -6.83 9.22
N ALA A 103 -1.64 -5.86 10.13
CA ALA A 103 -0.38 -5.17 10.43
C ALA A 103 0.83 -6.11 10.58
N SER A 104 1.84 -5.86 9.75
CA SER A 104 3.02 -6.73 9.62
C SER A 104 4.34 -5.95 9.75
N SER A 105 4.33 -4.65 9.46
CA SER A 105 5.49 -3.77 9.45
C SER A 105 5.56 -2.86 10.70
N VAL A 106 6.69 -2.18 10.87
CA VAL A 106 6.85 -1.15 11.93
C VAL A 106 5.97 0.06 11.63
N ASP A 107 5.78 0.38 10.35
CA ASP A 107 4.95 1.48 9.91
C ASP A 107 3.46 1.14 10.12
N ASP A 108 3.05 -0.12 9.87
CA ASP A 108 1.71 -0.60 10.21
C ASP A 108 1.43 -0.51 11.70
N ALA A 109 2.39 -0.95 12.53
CA ALA A 109 2.27 -0.86 13.97
C ALA A 109 2.14 0.61 14.42
N THR A 110 2.87 1.53 13.78
CA THR A 110 2.77 2.97 14.03
C THR A 110 1.40 3.51 13.63
N MET A 111 0.91 3.12 12.44
CA MET A 111 -0.40 3.48 11.92
C MET A 111 -1.53 3.02 12.84
N VAL A 112 -1.56 1.74 13.19
CA VAL A 112 -2.61 1.14 14.03
C VAL A 112 -2.62 1.75 15.44
N VAL A 113 -1.46 2.06 16.01
CA VAL A 113 -1.34 2.76 17.30
C VAL A 113 -1.78 4.22 17.19
N GLY A 114 -1.48 4.88 16.07
CA GLY A 114 -1.88 6.26 15.77
C GLY A 114 -3.39 6.43 15.55
N LEU A 115 -4.10 5.37 15.16
CA LEU A 115 -5.55 5.41 14.98
C LEU A 115 -6.31 5.70 16.30
N PRO A 116 -7.38 6.51 16.25
CA PRO A 116 -8.20 6.86 17.42
C PRO A 116 -8.59 5.66 18.29
N GLY A 117 -8.38 5.75 19.61
CA GLY A 117 -8.49 4.62 20.56
C GLY A 117 -9.88 3.97 20.70
N GLY A 118 -10.94 4.60 20.18
CA GLY A 118 -12.33 4.15 20.29
C GLY A 118 -12.90 3.50 19.01
N SER A 119 -14.23 3.49 18.91
CA SER A 119 -14.99 3.00 17.74
C SER A 119 -15.45 4.12 16.82
N ASN A 120 -15.00 5.34 17.07
CA ASN A 120 -15.31 6.53 16.31
C ASN A 120 -14.06 7.40 16.15
N TYR A 121 -14.14 8.31 15.20
CA TYR A 121 -13.11 9.31 14.92
C TYR A 121 -13.76 10.68 14.68
N SER A 122 -12.93 11.68 14.48
CA SER A 122 -13.26 13.06 14.20
C SER A 122 -12.46 13.57 13.01
N LYS A 123 -13.02 14.55 12.31
CA LYS A 123 -12.38 15.19 11.16
C LYS A 123 -12.49 16.70 11.25
N LEU A 124 -11.41 17.40 10.89
CA LEU A 124 -11.47 18.83 10.63
C LEU A 124 -12.10 19.04 9.26
N ILE A 125 -13.25 19.73 9.20
CA ILE A 125 -14.03 19.89 7.97
C ILE A 125 -14.46 21.35 7.79
N ASN A 126 -14.71 21.75 6.54
CA ASN A 126 -15.20 23.07 6.17
C ASN A 126 -16.11 22.97 4.93
N GLY A 127 -16.74 24.10 4.56
CA GLY A 127 -17.56 24.17 3.35
C GLY A 127 -18.88 23.39 3.42
N THR A 128 -19.32 23.01 4.62
CA THR A 128 -20.59 22.33 4.88
C THR A 128 -21.64 23.30 5.44
N ALA A 129 -22.89 22.85 5.57
CA ALA A 129 -24.00 23.67 6.06
C ALA A 129 -23.97 23.91 7.57
N ASP A 130 -23.50 22.94 8.38
CA ASP A 130 -23.69 22.93 9.83
C ASP A 130 -22.88 24.02 10.57
N SER A 131 -21.81 24.54 9.95
CA SER A 131 -21.00 25.66 10.45
C SER A 131 -21.11 26.93 9.60
N GLY A 132 -22.08 27.00 8.68
CA GLY A 132 -22.14 28.07 7.68
C GLY A 132 -20.89 28.12 6.78
N GLY A 133 -20.22 26.98 6.59
CA GLY A 133 -19.01 26.82 5.79
C GLY A 133 -17.69 26.99 6.55
N ALA A 134 -17.74 27.45 7.80
CA ALA A 134 -16.54 27.64 8.61
C ALA A 134 -15.83 26.31 8.92
N THR A 135 -14.52 26.38 9.10
CA THR A 135 -13.73 25.24 9.57
C THR A 135 -14.09 24.90 11.00
N HIS A 136 -14.41 23.64 11.27
CA HIS A 136 -14.75 23.13 12.60
C HIS A 136 -14.49 21.62 12.68
N VAL A 137 -14.53 21.08 13.90
CA VAL A 137 -14.38 19.63 14.13
C VAL A 137 -15.76 18.98 14.07
N HIS A 138 -15.92 18.00 13.18
CA HIS A 138 -17.03 17.05 13.19
C HIS A 138 -16.56 15.75 13.84
N SER A 139 -17.32 15.23 14.80
CA SER A 139 -16.88 14.17 15.72
C SER A 139 -17.89 13.04 15.82
N ALA A 140 -17.49 11.95 16.50
CA ALA A 140 -18.32 10.77 16.75
C ALA A 140 -18.72 10.04 15.46
N ILE A 141 -17.88 10.12 14.43
CA ILE A 141 -18.10 9.48 13.14
C ILE A 141 -17.76 8.00 13.27
N THR A 142 -18.68 7.13 12.87
CA THR A 142 -18.48 5.67 12.92
C THR A 142 -18.30 5.03 11.57
N ASP A 143 -18.76 5.69 10.51
CA ASP A 143 -18.79 5.13 9.15
C ASP A 143 -17.59 5.61 8.35
N LEU A 144 -17.13 4.77 7.45
CA LEU A 144 -16.14 5.08 6.43
C LEU A 144 -16.29 4.11 5.26
N GLN A 145 -15.54 4.33 4.20
CA GLN A 145 -15.47 3.42 3.07
C GLN A 145 -14.03 3.00 2.80
N VAL A 146 -13.87 1.81 2.27
CA VAL A 146 -12.59 1.29 1.77
C VAL A 146 -12.81 0.76 0.36
N THR A 147 -11.82 0.85 -0.52
CA THR A 147 -11.94 0.15 -1.80
C THR A 147 -12.08 -1.34 -1.53
N ARG A 148 -12.80 -2.06 -2.39
CA ARG A 148 -13.00 -3.50 -2.23
C ARG A 148 -11.68 -4.27 -2.27
N ALA A 149 -10.72 -3.81 -3.07
CA ALA A 149 -9.37 -4.37 -3.08
C ALA A 149 -8.68 -4.23 -1.71
N ASN A 150 -8.69 -3.02 -1.11
CA ASN A 150 -8.18 -2.84 0.26
C ASN A 150 -8.94 -3.70 1.27
N ALA A 151 -10.27 -3.77 1.15
CA ALA A 151 -11.11 -4.57 2.04
C ALA A 151 -10.77 -6.07 1.98
N LYS A 152 -10.36 -6.58 0.82
CA LYS A 152 -9.84 -7.95 0.68
C LYS A 152 -8.49 -8.10 1.37
N ALA A 153 -7.57 -7.15 1.16
CA ALA A 153 -6.23 -7.19 1.73
C ALA A 153 -6.28 -7.29 3.26
N ILE A 154 -7.04 -6.40 3.92
CA ILE A 154 -7.21 -6.42 5.38
C ILE A 154 -8.25 -7.44 5.90
N GLY A 155 -8.83 -8.27 5.03
CA GLY A 155 -9.73 -9.37 5.43
C GLY A 155 -11.17 -8.99 5.82
N LEU A 156 -11.65 -7.81 5.44
CA LEU A 156 -13.08 -7.42 5.55
C LEU A 156 -13.95 -8.07 4.46
N VAL A 157 -13.35 -8.40 3.31
CA VAL A 157 -13.97 -9.14 2.21
C VAL A 157 -13.17 -10.43 1.98
N ALA A 158 -13.84 -11.49 1.55
CA ALA A 158 -13.16 -12.74 1.24
C ALA A 158 -12.09 -12.52 0.15
N ALA A 159 -10.88 -13.04 0.39
CA ALA A 159 -9.71 -12.86 -0.46
C ALA A 159 -9.94 -13.18 -1.95
N ASN A 160 -10.81 -14.14 -2.24
CA ASN A 160 -11.17 -14.61 -3.58
C ASN A 160 -12.60 -14.23 -3.99
N ASP A 161 -13.22 -13.24 -3.36
CA ASP A 161 -14.54 -12.74 -3.75
C ASP A 161 -14.52 -12.29 -5.22
N ALA A 162 -15.47 -12.81 -6.00
CA ALA A 162 -15.45 -12.69 -7.46
C ALA A 162 -16.06 -11.39 -7.99
N ALA A 163 -16.63 -10.52 -7.13
CA ALA A 163 -17.13 -9.24 -7.60
C ALA A 163 -15.96 -8.33 -8.03
N GLU A 164 -16.27 -7.45 -8.99
CA GLU A 164 -15.34 -6.45 -9.52
C GLU A 164 -14.86 -5.50 -8.42
N ASP A 165 -13.56 -5.22 -8.42
CA ASP A 165 -12.93 -4.32 -7.43
C ASP A 165 -12.66 -2.93 -8.01
N ALA A 166 -12.37 -2.84 -9.32
CA ALA A 166 -12.32 -1.56 -10.02
C ALA A 166 -12.48 -1.72 -11.54
N GLN A 167 -12.77 -0.59 -12.19
CA GLN A 167 -12.73 -0.42 -13.63
C GLN A 167 -11.63 0.60 -13.97
N ILE A 168 -10.76 0.29 -14.93
CA ILE A 168 -9.71 1.21 -15.40
C ILE A 168 -9.91 1.49 -16.88
N THR A 169 -9.99 2.77 -17.24
CA THR A 169 -10.08 3.19 -18.64
C THR A 169 -8.86 4.00 -19.00
N PHE A 170 -8.14 3.59 -20.04
CA PHE A 170 -7.05 4.35 -20.61
C PHE A 170 -7.57 5.20 -21.78
N SER A 171 -7.00 6.38 -21.97
CA SER A 171 -7.48 7.30 -22.99
C SER A 171 -7.07 6.87 -24.38
N SER A 172 -8.01 6.87 -25.33
CA SER A 172 -7.68 6.63 -26.75
C SER A 172 -7.16 7.88 -27.48
N ALA A 173 -6.98 9.00 -26.77
CA ALA A 173 -6.55 10.28 -27.34
C ALA A 173 -5.02 10.50 -27.31
N PHE A 174 -4.27 9.61 -26.65
CA PHE A 174 -2.83 9.75 -26.46
C PHE A 174 -2.07 8.60 -27.09
N ASN A 175 -0.81 8.86 -27.43
CA ASN A 175 0.11 7.85 -27.90
C ASN A 175 0.91 7.32 -26.72
N PHE A 176 0.91 6.00 -26.59
CA PHE A 176 1.53 5.29 -25.47
C PHE A 176 2.71 4.45 -25.92
N ASP A 177 3.70 4.38 -25.05
CA ASP A 177 4.69 3.33 -25.03
C ASP A 177 4.21 2.24 -24.07
N PHE A 178 4.05 1.02 -24.59
CA PHE A 178 3.49 -0.11 -23.84
C PHE A 178 4.57 -1.02 -23.23
N ASP A 179 5.85 -0.78 -23.53
CA ASP A 179 6.98 -1.59 -23.06
C ASP A 179 8.17 -0.69 -22.65
N PRO A 180 8.36 -0.41 -21.35
CA PRO A 180 9.42 0.48 -20.90
C PRO A 180 10.82 -0.17 -20.89
N SER A 181 10.98 -1.42 -21.35
CA SER A 181 12.23 -2.18 -21.19
C SER A 181 13.42 -1.62 -21.97
N ASP A 182 13.18 -0.82 -23.01
CA ASP A 182 14.20 -0.11 -23.79
C ASP A 182 14.14 1.43 -23.62
N GLY A 183 13.43 1.88 -22.57
CA GLY A 183 13.15 3.29 -22.32
C GLY A 183 11.75 3.67 -22.80
N ILE A 184 11.45 4.97 -22.83
CA ILE A 184 10.18 5.48 -23.33
C ILE A 184 10.44 6.23 -24.63
N GLY A 185 9.77 5.82 -25.70
CA GLY A 185 9.89 6.45 -27.01
C GLY A 185 9.58 7.95 -26.99
N ALA A 186 10.33 8.73 -27.78
CA ALA A 186 10.12 10.18 -27.86
C ALA A 186 8.68 10.52 -28.30
N GLY A 187 8.00 11.35 -27.52
CA GLY A 187 6.62 11.74 -27.79
C GLY A 187 5.55 10.73 -27.37
N LEU A 188 5.95 9.61 -26.74
CA LEU A 188 5.04 8.62 -26.17
C LEU A 188 4.96 8.76 -24.64
N PHE A 189 3.78 8.49 -24.09
CA PHE A 189 3.59 8.37 -22.64
C PHE A 189 3.87 6.95 -22.17
N ASP A 190 4.52 6.82 -21.02
CA ASP A 190 4.75 5.53 -20.35
C ASP A 190 3.44 4.91 -19.85
N PHE A 191 2.89 3.98 -20.63
CA PHE A 191 1.65 3.29 -20.29
C PHE A 191 1.78 2.43 -19.05
N VAL A 192 2.92 1.75 -18.87
CA VAL A 192 3.11 0.84 -17.73
C VAL A 192 3.11 1.65 -16.43
N GLY A 193 3.82 2.78 -16.39
CA GLY A 193 3.78 3.69 -15.25
C GLY A 193 2.39 4.27 -14.98
N ILE A 194 1.66 4.69 -16.03
CA ILE A 194 0.28 5.16 -15.89
C ILE A 194 -0.63 4.04 -15.37
N ALA A 195 -0.48 2.82 -15.87
CA ALA A 195 -1.24 1.67 -15.39
C ALA A 195 -0.91 1.28 -13.94
N ILE A 196 0.36 1.41 -13.51
CA ILE A 196 0.76 1.25 -12.10
C ILE A 196 0.02 2.27 -11.23
N HIS A 197 -0.06 3.53 -11.67
CA HIS A 197 -0.79 4.60 -11.01
C HIS A 197 -2.30 4.28 -10.88
N GLU A 198 -2.96 3.90 -11.99
CA GLU A 198 -4.40 3.59 -11.95
C GLU A 198 -4.71 2.37 -11.07
N LEU A 199 -3.84 1.36 -11.06
CA LEU A 199 -3.96 0.24 -10.12
C LEU A 199 -3.80 0.70 -8.66
N GLY A 200 -3.00 1.72 -8.40
CA GLY A 200 -2.87 2.35 -7.08
C GLY A 200 -4.20 2.89 -6.55
N HIS A 201 -5.01 3.53 -7.38
CA HIS A 201 -6.35 3.96 -7.00
C HIS A 201 -7.29 2.77 -6.73
N ALA A 202 -7.22 1.70 -7.53
CA ALA A 202 -7.96 0.46 -7.26
C ALA A 202 -7.57 -0.12 -5.89
N MET A 203 -6.28 -0.09 -5.57
CA MET A 203 -5.68 -0.55 -4.32
C MET A 203 -5.98 0.34 -3.11
N GLY A 204 -6.63 1.49 -3.28
CA GLY A 204 -7.11 2.31 -2.17
C GLY A 204 -6.37 3.61 -1.94
N PHE A 205 -5.50 4.02 -2.86
CA PHE A 205 -4.96 5.38 -2.91
C PHE A 205 -6.06 6.36 -3.35
N THR A 206 -7.01 6.59 -2.45
CA THR A 206 -8.25 7.35 -2.69
C THR A 206 -8.56 8.16 -1.44
N SER A 207 -9.12 9.36 -1.59
CA SER A 207 -9.49 10.25 -0.49
C SER A 207 -10.92 10.71 -0.67
N GLY A 208 -11.73 10.67 0.40
CA GLY A 208 -13.09 11.22 0.32
C GLY A 208 -13.12 12.75 0.31
N VAL A 209 -11.98 13.43 0.51
CA VAL A 209 -11.87 14.88 0.31
C VAL A 209 -12.25 15.27 -1.12
N ASP A 210 -12.04 14.41 -2.12
CA ASP A 210 -12.52 14.66 -3.49
C ASP A 210 -14.05 14.81 -3.56
N PHE A 211 -14.76 14.01 -2.76
CA PHE A 211 -16.22 14.08 -2.69
C PHE A 211 -16.66 15.35 -1.96
N LEU A 212 -15.97 15.76 -0.90
CA LEU A 212 -16.23 17.03 -0.23
C LEU A 212 -15.95 18.23 -1.15
N ASP A 213 -14.81 18.25 -1.82
CA ASP A 213 -14.39 19.31 -2.75
C ASP A 213 -15.41 19.50 -3.88
N THR A 214 -15.94 18.40 -4.41
CA THR A 214 -16.97 18.46 -5.47
C THR A 214 -18.34 18.92 -4.97
N ASN A 215 -18.71 18.61 -3.73
CA ASN A 215 -20.06 18.84 -3.19
C ASN A 215 -20.14 20.02 -2.19
N SER A 216 -19.06 20.78 -2.08
CA SER A 216 -18.96 21.98 -1.26
C SER A 216 -19.13 23.25 -2.10
N ASN A 217 -19.37 24.39 -1.44
CA ASN A 217 -19.32 25.72 -2.07
C ASN A 217 -17.98 26.44 -1.84
N GLY A 218 -17.00 25.74 -1.26
CA GLY A 218 -15.66 26.25 -0.96
C GLY A 218 -15.43 26.53 0.53
N PRO A 219 -14.16 26.73 0.92
CA PRO A 219 -13.79 26.97 2.31
C PRO A 219 -14.40 28.28 2.83
N GLY A 220 -15.07 28.23 3.97
CA GLY A 220 -15.71 29.41 4.58
C GLY A 220 -17.04 29.83 3.93
N VAL A 221 -17.54 29.06 2.95
CA VAL A 221 -18.83 29.31 2.29
C VAL A 221 -19.78 28.18 2.65
N SER A 222 -20.97 28.51 3.14
CA SER A 222 -21.96 27.51 3.53
C SER A 222 -22.28 26.57 2.38
N GLY A 223 -22.02 25.29 2.59
CA GLY A 223 -22.37 24.22 1.64
C GLY A 223 -23.86 23.92 1.61
N SER A 224 -24.26 23.07 0.66
CA SER A 224 -25.63 22.56 0.54
C SER A 224 -25.88 21.32 1.42
N PHE A 225 -24.80 20.63 1.81
CA PHE A 225 -24.85 19.40 2.59
C PHE A 225 -24.33 19.60 4.01
N ARG A 226 -24.96 18.90 4.95
CA ARG A 226 -24.58 18.82 6.36
C ARG A 226 -23.35 17.92 6.54
N ASP A 227 -22.64 18.03 7.66
CA ASP A 227 -21.40 17.27 7.90
C ASP A 227 -21.65 15.76 7.78
N ALA A 228 -22.75 15.30 8.38
CA ALA A 228 -23.13 13.89 8.41
C ALA A 228 -23.35 13.26 7.03
N TYR A 229 -23.60 14.08 5.99
CA TYR A 229 -23.67 13.59 4.61
C TYR A 229 -22.32 13.02 4.14
N PHE A 230 -21.22 13.53 4.69
CA PHE A 230 -19.86 13.18 4.31
C PHE A 230 -19.25 12.08 5.20
N ASP A 231 -19.97 11.58 6.19
CA ASP A 231 -19.46 10.61 7.16
C ASP A 231 -18.99 9.30 6.51
N PRO A 232 -19.77 8.66 5.61
CA PRO A 232 -19.36 7.39 5.04
C PRO A 232 -18.15 7.45 4.09
N TYR A 233 -17.68 8.65 3.73
CA TYR A 233 -16.79 8.83 2.59
C TYR A 233 -15.30 8.91 2.96
N ALA A 234 -14.95 8.99 4.25
CA ALA A 234 -13.56 8.83 4.69
C ALA A 234 -12.98 7.51 4.19
N THR A 235 -11.72 7.54 3.76
CA THR A 235 -10.97 6.36 3.35
C THR A 235 -9.86 6.04 4.33
N LEU A 236 -9.24 4.86 4.19
CA LEU A 236 -8.04 4.50 4.95
C LEU A 236 -6.90 5.52 4.76
N LEU A 237 -6.70 6.00 3.53
CA LEU A 237 -5.66 6.97 3.20
C LEU A 237 -5.83 8.29 3.97
N ASP A 238 -7.07 8.71 4.22
CA ASP A 238 -7.35 9.98 4.91
C ASP A 238 -6.82 10.02 6.35
N PHE A 239 -6.63 8.86 6.99
CA PHE A 239 -6.00 8.78 8.32
C PHE A 239 -4.51 9.10 8.31
N THR A 240 -3.91 9.22 7.14
CA THR A 240 -2.53 9.66 6.97
C THR A 240 -2.41 11.16 6.63
N ARG A 241 -3.56 11.85 6.50
CA ARG A 241 -3.66 13.26 6.12
C ARG A 241 -3.93 14.13 7.34
N CYS A 242 -2.97 14.98 7.67
CA CYS A 242 -3.07 15.87 8.84
C CYS A 242 -2.50 17.27 8.56
N SER A 243 -2.68 18.16 9.53
CA SER A 243 -2.07 19.50 9.54
C SER A 243 -1.93 20.03 10.96
N GLY A 244 -1.12 21.07 11.13
CA GLY A 244 -1.06 21.80 12.41
C GLY A 244 -2.42 22.35 12.85
N ALA A 245 -3.33 22.68 11.92
CA ALA A 245 -4.68 23.13 12.26
C ALA A 245 -5.54 21.98 12.80
N SER A 246 -5.48 20.79 12.20
CA SER A 246 -6.19 19.61 12.72
C SER A 246 -5.73 19.23 14.12
N GLN A 247 -4.42 19.27 14.38
CA GLN A 247 -3.84 18.99 15.69
C GLN A 247 -4.24 20.05 16.73
N GLN A 248 -4.22 21.34 16.37
CA GLN A 248 -4.68 22.42 17.26
C GLN A 248 -6.17 22.31 17.59
N ALA A 249 -6.98 21.86 16.63
CA ALA A 249 -8.41 21.66 16.81
C ALA A 249 -8.74 20.36 17.57
N GLY A 250 -7.80 19.43 17.69
CA GLY A 250 -8.00 18.11 18.27
C GLY A 250 -8.80 17.15 17.37
N ALA A 251 -8.71 17.32 16.05
CA ALA A 251 -9.29 16.40 15.08
C ALA A 251 -8.31 15.28 14.74
N ASP A 252 -8.83 14.07 14.52
CA ASP A 252 -7.98 12.90 14.20
C ASP A 252 -7.42 12.97 12.78
N ILE A 253 -8.22 13.48 11.84
CA ILE A 253 -7.81 13.67 10.44
C ILE A 253 -8.11 15.10 9.99
N ASP A 254 -7.31 15.59 9.04
CA ASP A 254 -7.66 16.80 8.31
C ASP A 254 -8.43 16.42 7.05
N TRP A 255 -9.66 16.91 6.92
CA TRP A 255 -10.54 16.70 5.77
C TRP A 255 -10.92 18.03 5.10
N THR A 256 -10.22 19.12 5.44
CA THR A 256 -10.53 20.44 4.89
C THR A 256 -10.16 20.53 3.42
N ILE A 257 -11.03 21.18 2.66
CA ILE A 257 -10.77 21.66 1.31
C ILE A 257 -10.16 23.06 1.35
N GLY A 258 -9.55 23.49 0.24
CA GLY A 258 -8.80 24.74 0.17
C GLY A 258 -7.30 24.53 0.04
N GLY A 259 -6.56 25.53 -0.43
CA GLY A 259 -5.11 25.43 -0.70
C GLY A 259 -4.18 25.35 0.53
N SER A 260 -4.67 24.99 1.71
CA SER A 260 -3.83 24.84 2.90
C SER A 260 -3.04 23.54 2.83
N ALA A 261 -1.74 23.59 3.16
CA ALA A 261 -0.86 22.42 3.15
C ALA A 261 -1.34 21.29 4.07
N LYS A 262 -1.03 20.06 3.67
CA LYS A 262 -1.42 18.83 4.35
C LYS A 262 -0.26 17.84 4.34
N ASP A 263 0.06 17.32 5.51
CA ASP A 263 1.22 16.46 5.70
C ASP A 263 0.82 14.99 5.60
N PHE A 264 1.76 14.17 5.14
CA PHE A 264 1.69 12.71 5.27
C PHE A 264 2.33 12.32 6.60
N ALA A 265 1.55 11.75 7.50
CA ALA A 265 1.98 11.23 8.78
C ALA A 265 1.21 9.96 9.11
N ILE A 266 1.81 9.05 9.87
CA ILE A 266 1.22 7.72 10.15
C ILE A 266 1.08 7.47 11.65
N ASP A 267 1.34 8.46 12.50
CA ASP A 267 1.42 8.26 13.95
C ASP A 267 0.23 8.84 14.72
N GLY A 268 -0.76 9.42 14.03
CA GLY A 268 -1.90 10.13 14.63
C GLY A 268 -1.55 11.46 15.32
N ALA A 269 -0.28 11.69 15.64
CA ALA A 269 0.24 12.91 16.25
C ALA A 269 0.72 13.94 15.21
N CYS A 270 0.56 13.63 13.92
CA CYS A 270 0.98 14.46 12.79
C CYS A 270 2.48 14.75 12.79
N SER A 271 3.32 13.77 13.17
CA SER A 271 4.76 13.87 12.93
C SER A 271 5.02 13.62 11.45
N ALA A 272 5.05 14.70 10.67
CA ALA A 272 5.15 14.65 9.22
C ALA A 272 6.35 13.82 8.72
N LEU A 273 6.07 12.75 7.99
CA LEU A 273 7.05 12.02 7.19
C LEU A 273 7.37 12.79 5.89
N VAL A 274 6.36 13.43 5.33
CA VAL A 274 6.48 14.35 4.19
C VAL A 274 5.57 15.55 4.46
N SER A 275 6.15 16.74 4.49
CA SER A 275 5.38 17.97 4.64
C SER A 275 4.73 18.39 3.32
N ASN A 276 3.50 18.90 3.38
CA ASN A 276 2.72 19.31 2.21
C ASN A 276 2.64 18.20 1.14
N ALA A 277 2.41 16.96 1.59
CA ALA A 277 2.45 15.76 0.77
C ALA A 277 1.22 15.56 -0.11
N TRP A 278 0.07 16.10 0.29
CA TRP A 278 -1.21 15.80 -0.36
C TRP A 278 -1.68 16.91 -1.29
N SER A 279 -2.28 16.52 -2.41
CA SER A 279 -3.13 17.41 -3.18
C SER A 279 -4.35 17.84 -2.35
N THR A 280 -4.90 19.03 -2.64
CA THR A 280 -5.81 19.73 -1.71
C THR A 280 -7.21 19.98 -2.27
N GLY A 281 -7.48 19.51 -3.49
CA GLY A 281 -8.79 19.57 -4.13
C GLY A 281 -8.72 20.23 -5.51
N LYS A 282 -9.53 19.72 -6.44
CA LYS A 282 -9.58 20.19 -7.83
C LYS A 282 -10.35 21.50 -7.96
N ALA A 283 -11.46 21.63 -7.26
CA ALA A 283 -12.35 22.77 -7.35
C ALA A 283 -11.88 23.93 -6.47
N PHE A 284 -11.47 23.64 -5.23
CA PHE A 284 -11.16 24.70 -4.25
C PHE A 284 -9.74 24.65 -3.69
N GLY A 285 -8.94 23.64 -4.07
CA GLY A 285 -7.57 23.45 -3.61
C GLY A 285 -6.51 23.92 -4.61
N ASP A 286 -5.57 23.03 -4.90
CA ASP A 286 -4.42 23.24 -5.78
C ASP A 286 -4.68 22.83 -7.24
N GLY A 287 -5.91 22.45 -7.57
CA GLY A 287 -6.29 22.06 -8.92
C GLY A 287 -6.21 20.55 -9.17
N TRP A 288 -5.78 19.77 -8.18
CA TRP A 288 -5.66 18.32 -8.28
C TRP A 288 -6.48 17.59 -7.21
N GLN A 289 -6.92 16.38 -7.56
CA GLN A 289 -7.71 15.53 -6.66
C GLN A 289 -6.89 15.15 -5.42
N ALA A 290 -7.51 15.21 -4.25
CA ALA A 290 -6.91 14.85 -2.97
C ALA A 290 -6.51 13.37 -2.89
N SER A 291 -7.04 12.52 -3.78
CA SER A 291 -6.57 11.14 -4.01
C SER A 291 -5.15 11.07 -4.63
N HIS A 292 -4.31 12.08 -4.47
CA HIS A 292 -2.97 12.13 -5.05
C HIS A 292 -1.94 12.74 -4.10
N TRP A 293 -0.69 12.37 -4.32
CA TRP A 293 0.43 13.18 -3.85
C TRP A 293 0.34 14.61 -4.38
N LYS A 294 1.11 15.51 -3.78
CA LYS A 294 1.28 16.87 -4.26
C LYS A 294 2.04 16.85 -5.60
N ASP A 295 1.42 17.44 -6.61
CA ASP A 295 1.99 17.58 -7.94
C ASP A 295 3.40 18.20 -7.92
N SER A 296 4.32 17.56 -8.63
CA SER A 296 5.68 18.04 -8.88
C SER A 296 6.55 18.16 -7.61
N PHE A 297 6.18 17.44 -6.54
CA PHE A 297 6.99 17.34 -5.32
C PHE A 297 7.95 16.15 -5.33
N ASN A 298 7.93 15.35 -6.41
CA ASN A 298 8.77 14.16 -6.57
C ASN A 298 8.63 13.17 -5.39
N ILE A 299 7.38 13.00 -4.92
CA ILE A 299 7.05 12.12 -3.80
C ILE A 299 6.95 10.67 -4.29
N GLY A 300 6.23 10.43 -5.38
CA GLY A 300 5.90 9.09 -5.84
C GLY A 300 5.07 9.07 -7.11
N ILE A 301 4.78 7.88 -7.61
CA ILE A 301 4.01 7.66 -8.84
C ILE A 301 2.56 8.11 -8.73
N MET A 302 2.01 8.21 -7.51
CA MET A 302 0.66 8.73 -7.27
C MET A 302 0.57 10.27 -7.38
N ASP A 303 1.51 10.89 -8.10
CA ASP A 303 1.45 12.28 -8.56
C ASP A 303 0.30 12.43 -9.57
N PRO A 304 -0.52 13.50 -9.51
CA PRO A 304 -1.65 13.67 -10.43
C PRO A 304 -1.23 13.96 -11.88
N THR A 305 0.06 14.23 -12.13
CA THR A 305 0.60 14.40 -13.48
C THR A 305 1.65 13.36 -13.80
N ALA A 306 1.46 12.67 -14.94
CA ALA A 306 2.51 11.82 -15.48
C ALA A 306 3.71 12.67 -15.94
N VAL A 307 4.89 12.08 -15.91
CA VAL A 307 6.08 12.72 -16.48
C VAL A 307 5.88 13.04 -17.98
N PRO A 308 6.58 14.04 -18.54
CA PRO A 308 6.45 14.40 -19.95
C PRO A 308 6.73 13.22 -20.88
N PRO A 309 6.13 13.19 -22.09
CA PRO A 309 6.38 12.13 -23.08
C PRO A 309 7.88 11.88 -23.34
N GLY A 310 8.26 10.62 -23.46
CA GLY A 310 9.65 10.17 -23.57
C GLY A 310 10.36 9.99 -22.22
N GLN A 311 9.64 10.05 -21.10
CA GLN A 311 10.18 9.82 -19.76
C GLN A 311 9.40 8.71 -19.04
N LEU A 312 10.11 8.03 -18.13
CA LEU A 312 9.59 6.94 -17.32
C LEU A 312 8.96 7.49 -16.02
N ASN A 313 7.75 7.06 -15.68
CA ASN A 313 7.18 7.34 -14.36
C ASN A 313 7.85 6.43 -13.32
N VAL A 314 8.07 6.96 -12.12
CA VAL A 314 8.86 6.25 -11.10
C VAL A 314 8.02 6.04 -9.84
N VAL A 315 7.92 4.78 -9.44
CA VAL A 315 7.44 4.39 -8.10
C VAL A 315 8.57 4.61 -7.09
N THR A 316 8.26 5.21 -5.96
CA THR A 316 9.22 5.46 -4.89
C THR A 316 8.89 4.63 -3.65
N ALA A 317 9.81 4.64 -2.68
CA ALA A 317 9.55 4.06 -1.36
C ALA A 317 8.39 4.74 -0.62
N ARG A 318 8.02 5.98 -0.96
CA ARG A 318 6.88 6.67 -0.34
C ARG A 318 5.54 6.15 -0.85
N ASP A 319 5.45 5.76 -2.12
CA ASP A 319 4.26 5.05 -2.62
C ASP A 319 4.08 3.75 -1.85
N ILE A 320 5.15 2.94 -1.79
CA ILE A 320 5.13 1.63 -1.13
C ILE A 320 4.74 1.79 0.35
N GLN A 321 5.32 2.76 1.06
CA GLN A 321 4.98 3.03 2.46
C GLN A 321 3.52 3.46 2.63
N ALA A 322 2.97 4.27 1.72
CA ALA A 322 1.58 4.69 1.80
C ALA A 322 0.62 3.51 1.58
N PHE A 323 0.93 2.61 0.65
CA PHE A 323 0.18 1.38 0.44
C PHE A 323 0.28 0.40 1.63
N ASP A 324 1.47 0.28 2.24
CA ASP A 324 1.70 -0.55 3.44
C ASP A 324 0.75 -0.16 4.57
N VAL A 325 0.78 1.11 4.96
CA VAL A 325 -0.02 1.59 6.11
C VAL A 325 -1.53 1.63 5.85
N ILE A 326 -1.97 1.47 4.60
CA ILE A 326 -3.39 1.28 4.26
C ILE A 326 -3.76 -0.20 4.06
N GLY A 327 -2.88 -1.13 4.44
CA GLY A 327 -3.17 -2.57 4.53
C GLY A 327 -2.70 -3.41 3.36
N TRP A 328 -1.56 -3.08 2.74
CA TRP A 328 -0.91 -3.95 1.75
C TRP A 328 0.44 -4.45 2.28
N THR A 329 0.52 -5.73 2.59
CA THR A 329 1.70 -6.33 3.23
C THR A 329 2.91 -6.35 2.28
N GLN A 330 3.96 -5.60 2.61
CA GLN A 330 5.21 -5.65 1.84
C GLN A 330 5.92 -7.01 1.92
N SER A 331 6.57 -7.40 0.81
CA SER A 331 7.53 -8.50 0.82
C SER A 331 8.78 -8.14 1.64
N VAL A 332 8.82 -8.49 2.92
CA VAL A 332 10.04 -8.32 3.73
C VAL A 332 11.04 -9.41 3.33
N PRO A 333 12.26 -9.07 2.86
CA PRO A 333 13.30 -10.07 2.70
C PRO A 333 13.63 -10.67 4.07
N GLU A 334 13.64 -11.99 4.19
CA GLU A 334 14.04 -12.70 5.41
C GLU A 334 15.29 -12.05 6.03
N PRO A 335 15.29 -11.71 7.33
CA PRO A 335 16.42 -11.04 7.95
C PRO A 335 17.71 -11.84 7.71
N ALA A 336 18.72 -11.20 7.10
CA ALA A 336 20.05 -11.77 6.91
C ALA A 336 20.69 -12.28 8.23
N SER A 337 20.09 -11.96 9.38
CA SER A 337 20.34 -12.51 10.71
C SER A 337 20.37 -14.04 10.75
N PHE A 338 19.54 -14.74 9.98
CA PHE A 338 19.53 -16.21 9.97
C PHE A 338 20.78 -16.80 9.29
N LEU A 339 21.37 -16.10 8.31
CA LEU A 339 22.65 -16.48 7.70
C LEU A 339 23.84 -16.31 8.68
N LEU A 340 23.77 -15.31 9.57
CA LEU A 340 24.79 -15.07 10.61
C LEU A 340 24.75 -16.12 11.74
N PHE A 341 23.57 -16.60 12.13
CA PHE A 341 23.47 -17.68 13.12
C PHE A 341 23.87 -19.06 12.56
N GLY A 342 23.56 -19.33 11.28
CA GLY A 342 23.97 -20.58 10.62
C GLY A 342 25.49 -20.73 10.46
N THR A 343 26.18 -19.64 10.15
CA THR A 343 27.65 -19.62 10.02
C THR A 343 28.39 -19.70 11.36
N ALA A 344 27.84 -19.12 12.44
CA ALA A 344 28.41 -19.21 13.79
C ALA A 344 28.37 -20.64 14.38
N LEU A 345 27.31 -21.41 14.11
CA LEU A 345 27.18 -22.79 14.58
C LEU A 345 28.10 -23.76 13.82
N LEU A 346 28.33 -23.54 12.52
CA LEU A 346 29.31 -24.30 11.72
C LEU A 346 30.77 -23.99 12.14
N GLY A 347 31.07 -22.72 12.46
CA GLY A 347 32.40 -22.31 12.93
C GLY A 347 32.79 -22.93 14.29
N MET A 348 31.85 -23.05 15.22
CA MET A 348 32.10 -23.68 16.53
C MET A 348 32.26 -25.21 16.46
N GLY A 349 31.64 -25.87 15.48
CA GLY A 349 31.79 -27.31 15.23
C GLY A 349 33.18 -27.68 14.71
N VAL A 350 33.77 -26.84 13.86
CA VAL A 350 35.13 -27.04 13.31
C VAL A 350 36.21 -26.72 14.36
N ALA A 351 36.02 -25.67 15.16
CA ALA A 351 36.96 -25.29 16.22
C ALA A 351 37.08 -26.35 17.34
N ARG A 352 36.02 -27.11 17.63
CA ARG A 352 36.06 -28.21 18.62
C ARG A 352 36.79 -29.47 18.13
N LYS A 353 36.92 -29.71 16.81
CA LYS A 353 37.70 -30.85 16.29
C LYS A 353 39.21 -30.63 16.29
N LEU A 354 39.67 -29.37 16.39
CA LEU A 354 41.10 -29.01 16.32
C LEU A 354 41.83 -28.99 17.67
N LYS A 355 41.13 -29.18 18.80
CA LYS A 355 41.76 -29.32 20.13
C LYS A 355 41.56 -30.73 20.67
N ARG A 356 42.43 -31.65 20.26
CA ARG A 356 42.79 -32.83 21.07
C ARG A 356 44.27 -32.74 21.45
N PRO A 357 44.63 -32.95 22.72
CA PRO A 357 45.95 -32.64 23.24
C PRO A 357 46.96 -33.72 22.87
N GLY A 358 48.14 -33.31 22.40
CA GLY A 358 49.30 -34.19 22.32
C GLY A 358 49.80 -34.51 23.73
N ALA A 359 49.90 -35.80 24.02
CA ALA A 359 50.63 -36.32 25.16
C ALA A 359 52.12 -36.36 24.82
N ASN A 360 52.94 -35.69 25.64
CA ASN A 360 54.19 -36.14 26.25
C ASN A 360 54.71 -35.03 27.16
#